data_AF-A0A1Z5AWS0-F1
#
_entry.id   AF-A0A1Z5AWS0-F1
#
_cell.length_a   1.000
_cell.length_b   1.000
_cell.length_c   1.000
_cell.angle_alpha   90.00
_cell.angle_beta   90.00
_cell.angle_gamma   90.00
#
_symmetry.space_group_name_H-M   'P 1'
#
loop_
_entity.id
_entity.type
_entity.pdbx_description
1 polymer ?
#
loop_
_entity_poly.entity_id
_entity_poly.type
_entity_poly.pdbx_seq_one_letter_code
_entity_poly.pdbx_strand_id
1 'polypeptide(L)'
;MFELLTLCAEETKTDIKELRERIQQTILSPNGQRKRESISEIQSILKENKKFNPEWFNLYLFFSIAFRNSEEPIIMPSINDLHYLEKIYSEKTFFTLIDYKIYLNCINIYGLQQIKFLEKKLFPVKQKEIRSQEFISTVFLAYNNMICQAVYVKNYTQGFKYLKQALKFENREIEYSSKIQFLFLEQLLYCQLYKAHDNHKKEIEAYLKAYNYAELVESLGDTQQSKIMYHDLEQVKENKDIISPGDPSLKFDKPTQQDSEVKLYLNSLPPRKIK
;
A
#
# COMPACT_ATOMS: atom_id res chain seq x y z
N MET A 1 -1.45 13.39 1.55
CA MET A 1 -2.24 12.46 2.38
C MET A 1 -3.62 12.12 1.78
N PHE A 2 -4.08 12.78 0.69
CA PHE A 2 -5.46 12.67 0.21
C PHE A 2 -5.70 11.84 -1.08
N GLU A 3 -4.67 11.28 -1.75
CA GLU A 3 -4.88 10.45 -2.97
C GLU A 3 -4.57 8.96 -2.86
N LEU A 4 -4.10 8.47 -1.70
CA LEU A 4 -4.16 7.02 -1.42
C LEU A 4 -5.62 6.52 -1.26
N LEU A 5 -6.61 7.43 -1.32
CA LEU A 5 -8.04 7.18 -1.16
C LEU A 5 -8.84 7.31 -2.46
N THR A 6 -8.21 7.56 -3.62
CA THR A 6 -8.96 7.75 -4.88
C THR A 6 -9.03 6.47 -5.71
N LEU A 7 -10.27 6.00 -5.77
CA LEU A 7 -10.92 5.30 -6.89
C LEU A 7 -10.64 3.82 -7.07
N CYS A 8 -11.71 3.10 -6.75
CA CYS A 8 -11.89 1.71 -7.06
C CYS A 8 -13.40 1.48 -7.06
N ALA A 9 -14.08 2.09 -8.03
CA ALA A 9 -15.53 2.19 -8.12
C ALA A 9 -16.11 1.16 -9.09
N GLU A 10 -16.72 0.09 -8.54
CA GLU A 10 -17.73 -0.71 -9.25
C GLU A 10 -19.12 -0.44 -8.67
N GLU A 11 -20.12 -0.60 -9.54
CA GLU A 11 -21.57 -0.54 -9.27
C GLU A 11 -21.94 -1.57 -8.20
N THR A 12 -22.32 -1.06 -7.03
CA THR A 12 -22.75 -1.87 -5.89
C THR A 12 -24.24 -1.68 -5.67
N LYS A 13 -24.87 -2.61 -4.94
CA LYS A 13 -26.24 -2.44 -4.41
C LYS A 13 -26.40 -1.02 -3.86
N THR A 14 -27.52 -0.37 -4.15
CA THR A 14 -27.79 1.06 -3.90
C THR A 14 -27.22 1.56 -2.56
N ASP A 15 -27.41 0.78 -1.50
CA ASP A 15 -26.96 1.10 -0.14
C ASP A 15 -25.43 1.25 0.03
N ILE A 16 -24.60 0.42 -0.62
CA ILE A 16 -23.12 0.50 -0.48
C ILE A 16 -22.58 1.71 -1.24
N LYS A 17 -23.15 1.99 -2.43
CA LYS A 17 -22.77 3.16 -3.23
C LYS A 17 -23.12 4.45 -2.48
N GLU A 18 -24.35 4.54 -1.98
CA GLU A 18 -24.80 5.69 -1.17
C GLU A 18 -23.93 5.87 0.08
N LEU A 19 -23.63 4.79 0.79
CA LEU A 19 -22.77 4.89 1.98
C LEU A 19 -21.35 5.32 1.64
N ARG A 20 -20.79 4.87 0.51
CA ARG A 20 -19.48 5.33 0.01
C ARG A 20 -19.50 6.83 -0.30
N GLU A 21 -20.53 7.32 -0.97
CA GLU A 21 -20.69 8.76 -1.27
C GLU A 21 -20.82 9.58 0.03
N ARG A 22 -21.58 9.09 1.01
CA ARG A 22 -21.67 9.71 2.34
C ARG A 22 -20.31 9.78 3.05
N ILE A 23 -19.50 8.73 2.96
CA ILE A 23 -18.14 8.73 3.51
C ILE A 23 -17.29 9.82 2.83
N GLN A 24 -17.31 9.89 1.50
CA GLN A 24 -16.55 10.90 0.75
C GLN A 24 -16.98 12.33 1.11
N GLN A 25 -18.29 12.59 1.19
CA GLN A 25 -18.81 13.88 1.63
C GLN A 25 -18.38 14.22 3.07
N THR A 26 -18.36 13.22 3.96
CA THR A 26 -17.94 13.40 5.36
C THR A 26 -16.45 13.72 5.45
N ILE A 27 -15.61 13.09 4.61
CA ILE A 27 -14.17 13.38 4.54
C ILE A 27 -13.94 14.87 4.18
N LEU A 28 -14.66 15.37 3.18
CA LEU A 28 -14.55 16.75 2.67
C LEU A 28 -15.24 17.79 3.57
N SER A 29 -16.10 17.36 4.49
CA SER A 29 -16.83 18.24 5.39
C SER A 29 -15.88 18.92 6.39
N PRO A 30 -16.13 20.20 6.75
CA PRO A 30 -15.35 20.89 7.77
C PRO A 30 -15.50 20.19 9.11
N ASN A 31 -14.45 20.26 9.94
CA ASN A 31 -14.51 19.71 11.29
C ASN A 31 -15.57 20.43 12.11
N GLY A 32 -16.36 19.66 12.87
CA GLY A 32 -17.46 20.19 13.66
C GLY A 32 -18.48 19.12 14.03
N GLN A 33 -19.55 19.56 14.68
CA GLN A 33 -20.57 18.67 15.24
C GLN A 33 -21.20 17.74 14.20
N ARG A 34 -21.61 18.27 13.05
CA ARG A 34 -22.22 17.48 11.97
C ARG A 34 -21.30 16.38 11.42
N LYS A 35 -19.99 16.68 11.31
CA LYS A 35 -19.00 15.69 10.85
C LYS A 35 -18.86 14.56 11.87
N ARG A 36 -18.81 14.89 13.16
CA ARG A 36 -18.76 13.90 14.25
C ARG A 36 -20.01 13.00 14.26
N GLU A 37 -21.20 13.59 14.14
CA GLU A 37 -22.46 12.84 14.02
C GLU A 37 -22.44 11.90 12.82
N SER A 38 -22.01 12.40 11.65
CA SER A 38 -21.91 11.60 10.42
C SER A 38 -20.92 10.43 10.58
N ILE A 39 -19.76 10.67 11.20
CA ILE A 39 -18.77 9.62 11.49
C ILE A 39 -19.39 8.53 12.39
N SER A 40 -20.06 8.93 13.47
CA SER A 40 -20.66 7.98 14.43
C SER A 40 -21.80 7.16 13.81
N GLU A 41 -22.65 7.78 13.00
CA GLU A 41 -23.71 7.07 12.26
C GLU A 41 -23.13 6.05 11.27
N ILE A 42 -22.20 6.48 10.42
CA ILE A 42 -21.56 5.61 9.42
C ILE A 42 -20.85 4.44 10.10
N GLN A 43 -20.14 4.71 11.20
CA GLN A 43 -19.46 3.69 11.99
C GLN A 43 -20.44 2.63 12.52
N SER A 44 -21.61 3.03 13.01
CA SER A 44 -22.63 2.09 13.49
C SER A 44 -23.10 1.17 12.37
N ILE A 45 -23.43 1.74 11.20
CA ILE A 45 -23.88 0.98 10.03
C ILE A 45 -22.80 -0.03 9.60
N LEU A 46 -21.54 0.39 9.52
CA LEU A 46 -20.44 -0.47 9.11
C LEU A 46 -20.18 -1.60 10.13
N LYS A 47 -20.27 -1.30 11.43
CA LYS A 47 -20.07 -2.29 12.49
C LYS A 47 -21.06 -3.45 12.38
N GLU A 48 -22.31 -3.15 12.05
CA GLU A 48 -23.38 -4.14 11.88
C GLU A 48 -23.22 -4.95 10.60
N ASN A 49 -22.78 -4.32 9.51
CA ASN A 49 -22.81 -4.90 8.17
C ASN A 49 -21.47 -5.47 7.67
N LYS A 50 -20.34 -5.19 8.33
CA LYS A 50 -18.99 -5.56 7.84
C LYS A 50 -18.81 -7.05 7.49
N LYS A 51 -19.60 -7.96 8.08
CA LYS A 51 -19.53 -9.40 7.81
C LYS A 51 -20.52 -9.92 6.76
N PHE A 52 -21.30 -9.04 6.12
CA PHE A 52 -22.32 -9.45 5.17
C PHE A 52 -21.72 -9.92 3.84
N ASN A 53 -20.76 -9.17 3.30
CA ASN A 53 -20.01 -9.53 2.09
C ASN A 53 -18.64 -8.82 2.06
N PRO A 54 -17.74 -9.17 1.11
CA PRO A 54 -16.43 -8.53 0.99
C PRO A 54 -16.48 -7.02 0.73
N GLU A 55 -17.52 -6.50 0.07
CA GLU A 55 -17.64 -5.06 -0.23
C GLU A 55 -17.90 -4.25 1.04
N TRP A 56 -18.80 -4.72 1.90
CA TRP A 56 -19.05 -4.14 3.22
C TRP A 56 -17.80 -4.18 4.10
N PHE A 57 -17.07 -5.29 4.07
CA PHE A 57 -15.82 -5.40 4.83
C PHE A 57 -14.78 -4.41 4.29
N ASN A 58 -14.62 -4.31 2.97
CA ASN A 58 -13.70 -3.35 2.37
C ASN A 58 -14.06 -1.89 2.72
N LEU A 59 -15.35 -1.55 2.71
CA LEU A 59 -15.83 -0.21 3.08
C LEU A 59 -15.57 0.09 4.56
N TYR A 60 -15.73 -0.91 5.43
CA TYR A 60 -15.37 -0.82 6.84
C TYR A 60 -13.88 -0.50 7.03
N LEU A 61 -13.00 -1.24 6.35
CA LEU A 61 -11.55 -0.95 6.43
C LEU A 61 -11.20 0.43 5.89
N PHE A 62 -11.78 0.81 4.75
CA PHE A 62 -11.57 2.13 4.13
C PHE A 62 -11.98 3.27 5.06
N PHE A 63 -13.16 3.15 5.69
CA PHE A 63 -13.63 4.12 6.68
C PHE A 63 -12.67 4.25 7.85
N SER A 64 -12.20 3.12 8.41
CA SER A 64 -11.24 3.12 9.50
C SER A 64 -9.93 3.82 9.14
N ILE A 65 -9.43 3.62 7.91
CA ILE A 65 -8.23 4.31 7.42
C ILE A 65 -8.49 5.81 7.26
N ALA A 66 -9.61 6.19 6.64
CA ALA A 66 -9.92 7.59 6.33
C ALA A 66 -10.07 8.46 7.58
N PHE A 67 -10.62 7.90 8.67
CA PHE A 67 -10.90 8.63 9.91
C PHE A 67 -9.98 8.27 11.07
N ARG A 68 -8.91 7.48 10.87
CA ARG A 68 -8.00 7.07 11.95
C ARG A 68 -7.41 8.21 12.80
N ASN A 69 -7.32 9.41 12.23
CA ASN A 69 -6.77 10.60 12.87
C ASN A 69 -7.86 11.63 13.21
N SER A 70 -9.14 11.24 13.18
CA SER A 70 -10.24 12.12 13.59
C SER A 70 -10.26 12.30 15.10
N GLU A 71 -10.81 13.42 15.56
CA GLU A 71 -11.07 13.67 16.99
C GLU A 71 -12.13 12.70 17.56
N GLU A 72 -13.03 12.18 16.70
CA GLU A 72 -14.03 11.19 17.10
C GLU A 72 -13.37 9.81 17.26
N PRO A 73 -13.68 9.06 18.33
CA PRO A 73 -13.19 7.70 18.50
C PRO A 73 -13.68 6.76 17.40
N ILE A 74 -12.74 6.30 16.56
CA ILE A 74 -12.99 5.30 15.53
C ILE A 74 -12.70 3.90 16.08
N ILE A 75 -13.63 2.97 15.85
CA ILE A 75 -13.46 1.54 16.10
C ILE A 75 -12.55 0.98 15.02
N MET A 76 -11.26 0.87 15.34
CA MET A 76 -10.27 0.26 14.46
C MET A 76 -10.52 -1.25 14.27
N PRO A 77 -10.20 -1.80 13.09
CA PRO A 77 -10.30 -3.24 12.85
C PRO A 77 -9.44 -4.03 13.82
N SER A 78 -10.03 -5.08 14.37
CA SER A 78 -9.44 -5.89 15.44
C SER A 78 -8.76 -7.15 14.90
N ILE A 79 -8.07 -7.90 15.78
CA ILE A 79 -7.55 -9.23 15.43
C ILE A 79 -8.67 -10.22 15.08
N ASN A 80 -9.87 -10.06 15.65
CA ASN A 80 -11.03 -10.89 15.32
C ASN A 80 -11.51 -10.66 13.88
N ASP A 81 -11.31 -9.45 13.35
CA ASP A 81 -11.59 -9.14 11.95
C ASP A 81 -10.55 -9.80 11.03
N LEU A 82 -9.30 -9.93 11.47
CA LEU A 82 -8.26 -10.67 10.77
C LEU A 82 -8.58 -12.18 10.73
N HIS A 83 -8.97 -12.79 11.85
CA HIS A 83 -9.40 -14.20 11.88
C HIS A 83 -10.62 -14.47 10.99
N TYR A 84 -11.53 -13.50 10.89
CA TYR A 84 -12.66 -13.58 9.95
C TYR A 84 -12.19 -13.63 8.49
N LEU A 85 -11.21 -12.80 8.11
CA LEU A 85 -10.59 -12.86 6.78
C LEU A 85 -9.87 -14.18 6.55
N GLU A 86 -9.10 -14.68 7.52
CA GLU A 86 -8.43 -16.00 7.41
C GLU A 86 -9.43 -17.10 7.07
N LYS A 87 -10.58 -17.12 7.77
CA LYS A 87 -11.65 -18.07 7.49
C LYS A 87 -12.16 -17.95 6.05
N ILE A 88 -12.53 -16.75 5.59
CA ILE A 88 -13.09 -16.56 4.25
C ILE A 88 -12.09 -16.92 3.15
N TYR A 89 -10.84 -16.53 3.31
CA TYR A 89 -9.82 -16.73 2.28
C TYR A 89 -9.22 -18.15 2.31
N SER A 90 -9.44 -18.92 3.38
CA SER A 90 -8.99 -20.32 3.47
C SER A 90 -9.62 -21.20 2.38
N GLU A 91 -10.94 -21.07 2.18
CA GLU A 91 -11.73 -21.87 1.24
C GLU A 91 -11.81 -21.23 -0.16
N LYS A 92 -11.53 -19.93 -0.27
CA LYS A 92 -11.63 -19.19 -1.54
C LYS A 92 -10.52 -19.59 -2.52
N THR A 93 -10.91 -19.89 -3.75
CA THR A 93 -10.02 -20.34 -4.84
C THR A 93 -9.90 -19.34 -6.00
N PHE A 94 -10.88 -18.47 -6.16
CA PHE A 94 -10.92 -17.41 -7.18
C PHE A 94 -10.98 -16.04 -6.52
N PHE A 95 -10.15 -15.11 -7.01
CA PHE A 95 -10.03 -13.77 -6.44
C PHE A 95 -10.40 -12.70 -7.46
N THR A 96 -11.22 -11.75 -7.03
CA THR A 96 -11.73 -10.63 -7.81
C THR A 96 -11.11 -9.33 -7.34
N LEU A 97 -11.46 -8.24 -8.01
CA LEU A 97 -10.98 -6.90 -7.72
C LEU A 97 -11.17 -6.50 -6.24
N ILE A 98 -12.31 -6.84 -5.62
CA ILE A 98 -12.57 -6.51 -4.22
C ILE A 98 -11.57 -7.17 -3.26
N ASP A 99 -11.05 -8.35 -3.60
CA ASP A 99 -10.10 -9.06 -2.75
C ASP A 99 -8.75 -8.32 -2.66
N TYR A 100 -8.32 -7.70 -3.76
CA TYR A 100 -7.11 -6.88 -3.79
C TYR A 100 -7.32 -5.52 -3.11
N LYS A 101 -8.53 -4.94 -3.16
CA LYS A 101 -8.90 -3.75 -2.37
C LYS A 101 -8.87 -4.03 -0.87
N ILE A 102 -9.38 -5.18 -0.43
CA ILE A 102 -9.28 -5.63 0.96
C ILE A 102 -7.80 -5.76 1.35
N TYR A 103 -6.99 -6.43 0.54
CA TYR A 103 -5.55 -6.55 0.80
C TYR A 103 -4.86 -5.18 0.98
N LEU A 104 -5.14 -4.23 0.08
CA LEU A 104 -4.63 -2.86 0.14
C LEU A 104 -5.01 -2.12 1.42
N ASN A 105 -6.22 -2.33 1.92
CA ASN A 105 -6.63 -1.73 3.17
C ASN A 105 -6.03 -2.47 4.37
N CYS A 106 -5.98 -3.80 4.34
CA CYS A 106 -5.38 -4.61 5.40
C CYS A 106 -3.89 -4.33 5.59
N ILE A 107 -3.11 -4.14 4.53
CA ILE A 107 -1.67 -3.82 4.65
C ILE A 107 -1.44 -2.49 5.36
N ASN A 108 -2.37 -1.54 5.22
CA ASN A 108 -2.34 -0.22 5.87
C ASN A 108 -2.88 -0.21 7.30
N ILE A 109 -3.39 -1.34 7.80
CA ILE A 109 -3.95 -1.44 9.15
C ILE A 109 -3.12 -2.39 10.01
N TYR A 110 -2.78 -3.55 9.45
CA TYR A 110 -2.15 -4.66 10.16
C TYR A 110 -0.65 -4.83 9.82
N GLY A 111 -0.20 -4.25 8.70
CA GLY A 111 1.15 -4.45 8.18
C GLY A 111 1.36 -5.84 7.55
N LEU A 112 2.48 -5.98 6.82
CA LEU A 112 2.79 -7.15 5.99
C LEU A 112 2.79 -8.49 6.73
N GLN A 113 3.35 -8.52 7.94
CA GLN A 113 3.56 -9.76 8.67
C GLN A 113 2.24 -10.42 9.07
N GLN A 114 1.28 -9.64 9.55
CA GLN A 114 -0.02 -10.13 10.01
C GLN A 114 -0.90 -10.61 8.84
N ILE A 115 -0.76 -10.01 7.66
CA ILE A 115 -1.59 -10.34 6.50
C ILE A 115 -0.93 -11.32 5.52
N LYS A 116 0.17 -11.96 5.92
CA LYS A 116 0.95 -12.85 5.06
C LYS A 116 0.12 -14.00 4.48
N PHE A 117 -0.95 -14.42 5.16
CA PHE A 117 -1.88 -15.42 4.64
C PHE A 117 -2.64 -14.91 3.40
N LEU A 118 -3.05 -13.64 3.37
CA LEU A 118 -3.68 -13.02 2.20
C LEU A 118 -2.69 -12.88 1.06
N GLU A 119 -1.46 -12.42 1.36
CA GLU A 119 -0.40 -12.29 0.35
C GLU A 119 -0.18 -13.61 -0.39
N LYS A 120 -0.04 -14.72 0.35
CA LYS A 120 0.13 -16.08 -0.22
C LYS A 120 -1.04 -16.54 -1.09
N LYS A 121 -2.25 -16.04 -0.83
CA LYS A 121 -3.47 -16.41 -1.57
C LYS A 121 -3.62 -15.58 -2.85
N LEU A 122 -3.30 -14.29 -2.76
CA LEU A 122 -3.54 -13.31 -3.82
C LEU A 122 -2.38 -13.16 -4.81
N PHE A 123 -1.16 -13.51 -4.39
CA PHE A 123 0.05 -13.36 -5.20
C PHE A 123 0.76 -14.70 -5.41
N PRO A 124 1.33 -14.96 -6.61
CA PRO A 124 1.25 -14.12 -7.81
C PRO A 124 -0.15 -14.11 -8.42
N VAL A 125 -0.52 -12.96 -9.02
CA VAL A 125 -1.84 -12.76 -9.62
C VAL A 125 -2.06 -13.72 -10.80
N LYS A 126 -3.23 -14.38 -10.82
CA LYS A 126 -3.62 -15.32 -11.88
C LYS A 126 -4.47 -14.64 -12.95
N GLN A 127 -4.37 -15.16 -14.18
CA GLN A 127 -5.17 -14.75 -15.34
C GLN A 127 -5.09 -13.25 -15.65
N LYS A 128 -3.88 -12.68 -15.62
CA LYS A 128 -3.66 -11.23 -15.80
C LYS A 128 -4.17 -10.69 -17.14
N GLU A 129 -4.22 -11.53 -18.17
CA GLU A 129 -4.56 -11.14 -19.55
C GLU A 129 -6.05 -10.81 -19.76
N ILE A 130 -6.92 -11.22 -18.83
CA ILE A 130 -8.37 -10.99 -18.89
C ILE A 130 -8.85 -10.00 -17.83
N ARG A 131 -7.94 -9.38 -17.08
CA ARG A 131 -8.29 -8.44 -16.00
C ARG A 131 -8.51 -7.04 -16.57
N SER A 132 -9.44 -6.32 -15.96
CA SER A 132 -9.70 -4.91 -16.28
C SER A 132 -8.52 -4.02 -15.89
N GLN A 133 -8.42 -2.85 -16.51
CA GLN A 133 -7.38 -1.86 -16.15
C GLN A 133 -7.45 -1.48 -14.67
N GLU A 134 -8.64 -1.28 -14.11
CA GLU A 134 -8.82 -0.98 -12.68
C GLU A 134 -8.20 -2.08 -11.79
N PHE A 135 -8.38 -3.35 -12.17
CA PHE A 135 -7.77 -4.47 -11.45
C PHE A 135 -6.23 -4.41 -11.52
N ILE A 136 -5.69 -4.15 -12.71
CA ILE A 136 -4.24 -4.02 -12.91
C ILE A 136 -3.67 -2.88 -12.07
N SER A 137 -4.30 -1.70 -12.09
CA SER A 137 -3.90 -0.54 -11.29
C SER A 137 -3.98 -0.83 -9.78
N THR A 138 -5.02 -1.55 -9.33
CA THR A 138 -5.15 -2.00 -7.93
C THR A 138 -4.00 -2.91 -7.52
N VAL A 139 -3.59 -3.84 -8.40
CA VAL A 139 -2.45 -4.74 -8.15
C VAL A 139 -1.13 -3.97 -8.09
N PHE A 140 -0.93 -2.98 -8.95
CA PHE A 140 0.27 -2.14 -8.88
C PHE A 140 0.34 -1.31 -7.60
N LEU A 141 -0.79 -0.75 -7.17
CA LEU A 141 -0.88 -0.10 -5.88
C LEU A 141 -0.55 -1.05 -4.72
N ALA A 142 -0.97 -2.32 -4.83
CA ALA A 142 -0.63 -3.33 -3.82
C ALA A 142 0.87 -3.61 -3.77
N TYR A 143 1.53 -3.74 -4.92
CA TYR A 143 2.99 -3.84 -4.98
C TYR A 143 3.69 -2.59 -4.43
N ASN A 144 3.19 -1.39 -4.72
CA ASN A 144 3.71 -0.16 -4.15
C ASN A 144 3.67 -0.22 -2.62
N ASN A 145 2.50 -0.49 -2.03
CA ASN A 145 2.33 -0.57 -0.58
C ASN A 145 3.18 -1.69 0.05
N MET A 146 3.31 -2.84 -0.62
CA MET A 146 4.18 -3.93 -0.18
C MET A 146 5.66 -3.51 -0.13
N ILE A 147 6.14 -2.79 -1.14
CA ILE A 147 7.53 -2.30 -1.21
C ILE A 147 7.75 -1.23 -0.15
N CYS A 148 6.86 -0.23 -0.04
CA CYS A 148 6.96 0.83 0.98
C CYS A 148 6.98 0.26 2.41
N GLN A 149 6.09 -0.69 2.71
CA GLN A 149 6.10 -1.36 4.02
C GLN A 149 7.38 -2.17 4.24
N ALA A 150 7.92 -2.83 3.21
CA ALA A 150 9.20 -3.52 3.33
C ALA A 150 10.36 -2.56 3.62
N VAL A 151 10.37 -1.37 3.01
CA VAL A 151 11.33 -0.30 3.32
C VAL A 151 11.16 0.16 4.77
N TYR A 152 9.92 0.41 5.20
CA TYR A 152 9.58 0.83 6.56
C TYR A 152 10.10 -0.14 7.62
N VAL A 153 9.79 -1.44 7.49
CA VAL A 153 10.25 -2.47 8.43
C VAL A 153 11.71 -2.91 8.19
N LYS A 154 12.44 -2.22 7.32
CA LYS A 154 13.84 -2.50 6.95
C LYS A 154 14.08 -3.91 6.41
N ASN A 155 13.07 -4.52 5.79
CA ASN A 155 13.16 -5.81 5.11
C ASN A 155 13.44 -5.62 3.61
N TYR A 156 14.64 -5.14 3.29
CA TYR A 156 15.01 -4.77 1.93
C TYR A 156 15.03 -5.97 0.97
N THR A 157 15.42 -7.16 1.44
CA THR A 157 15.35 -8.40 0.65
C THR A 157 13.93 -8.66 0.15
N GLN A 158 12.95 -8.56 1.03
CA GLN A 158 11.55 -8.76 0.66
C GLN A 158 11.05 -7.63 -0.26
N GLY A 159 11.46 -6.38 0.00
CA GLY A 159 11.15 -5.25 -0.89
C GLY A 159 11.63 -5.48 -2.32
N PHE A 160 12.86 -5.95 -2.51
CA PHE A 160 13.37 -6.32 -3.84
C PHE A 160 12.64 -7.53 -4.45
N LYS A 161 12.20 -8.51 -3.65
CA LYS A 161 11.36 -9.62 -4.13
C LYS A 161 10.02 -9.11 -4.66
N TYR A 162 9.36 -8.17 -3.96
CA TYR A 162 8.12 -7.56 -4.43
C TYR A 162 8.31 -6.73 -5.69
N LEU A 163 9.35 -5.91 -5.75
CA LEU A 163 9.70 -5.14 -6.95
C LEU A 163 9.89 -6.06 -8.16
N LYS A 164 10.62 -7.17 -7.99
CA LYS A 164 10.82 -8.16 -9.06
C LYS A 164 9.51 -8.80 -9.50
N GLN A 165 8.58 -9.07 -8.59
CA GLN A 165 7.25 -9.59 -8.93
C GLN A 165 6.41 -8.54 -9.68
N ALA A 166 6.43 -7.28 -9.23
CA ALA A 166 5.74 -6.17 -9.88
C ALA A 166 6.21 -5.96 -11.33
N LEU A 167 7.53 -5.96 -11.54
CA LEU A 167 8.12 -5.83 -12.88
C LEU A 167 7.84 -7.05 -13.77
N LYS A 168 7.70 -8.26 -13.21
CA LYS A 168 7.31 -9.47 -13.95
C LYS A 168 5.81 -9.55 -14.23
N PHE A 169 5.00 -8.84 -13.45
CA PHE A 169 3.56 -8.79 -13.63
C PHE A 169 3.17 -8.11 -14.96
N GLU A 170 4.13 -7.50 -15.68
CA GLU A 170 4.04 -6.95 -17.04
C GLU A 170 2.88 -7.53 -17.85
N ASN A 171 1.78 -6.78 -17.84
CA ASN A 171 0.88 -6.69 -18.98
C ASN A 171 1.47 -5.63 -19.92
N ARG A 172 1.27 -5.74 -21.23
CA ARG A 172 1.93 -4.90 -22.25
C ARG A 172 1.64 -3.40 -22.10
N GLU A 173 0.64 -3.05 -21.29
CA GLU A 173 0.18 -1.70 -20.99
C GLU A 173 0.45 -1.32 -19.52
N ILE A 174 1.66 -1.58 -18.99
CA ILE A 174 2.03 -0.90 -17.74
C ILE A 174 2.01 0.61 -18.03
N GLU A 175 1.10 1.32 -17.37
CA GLU A 175 1.07 2.77 -17.37
C GLU A 175 2.45 3.30 -16.99
N TYR A 176 2.99 4.20 -17.82
CA TYR A 176 4.33 4.76 -17.61
C TYR A 176 4.52 5.33 -16.19
N SER A 177 3.46 5.88 -15.60
CA SER A 177 3.40 6.32 -14.20
C SER A 177 3.81 5.23 -13.21
N SER A 178 3.27 4.02 -13.35
CA SER A 178 3.60 2.87 -12.47
C SER A 178 5.05 2.41 -12.64
N LYS A 179 5.60 2.47 -13.86
CA LYS A 179 7.02 2.16 -14.10
C LYS A 179 7.93 3.15 -13.39
N ILE A 180 7.65 4.45 -13.52
CA ILE A 180 8.43 5.50 -12.85
C ILE A 180 8.36 5.32 -11.33
N GLN A 181 7.18 5.03 -10.79
CA GLN A 181 7.01 4.72 -9.36
C GLN A 181 7.87 3.53 -8.92
N PHE A 182 7.89 2.42 -9.66
CA PHE A 182 8.72 1.26 -9.29
C PHE A 182 10.22 1.54 -9.41
N LEU A 183 10.65 2.35 -10.39
CA LEU A 183 12.05 2.77 -10.50
C LEU A 183 12.45 3.69 -9.33
N PHE A 184 11.56 4.59 -8.92
CA PHE A 184 11.74 5.41 -7.72
C PHE A 184 11.88 4.54 -6.46
N LEU A 185 10.95 3.60 -6.24
CA LEU A 185 10.99 2.68 -5.10
C LEU A 185 12.22 1.77 -5.09
N GLU A 186 12.69 1.34 -6.27
CA GLU A 186 13.95 0.62 -6.43
C GLU A 186 15.12 1.44 -5.87
N GLN A 187 15.17 2.74 -6.17
CA GLN A 187 16.22 3.60 -5.65
C GLN A 187 16.10 3.82 -4.14
N LEU A 188 14.89 3.94 -3.58
CA LEU A 188 14.71 4.01 -2.13
C LEU A 188 15.23 2.75 -1.41
N LEU A 189 14.98 1.56 -1.98
CA LEU A 189 15.53 0.30 -1.47
C LEU A 189 17.06 0.31 -1.52
N TYR A 190 17.66 0.80 -2.61
CA TYR A 190 19.12 0.93 -2.71
C TYR A 190 19.69 1.95 -1.72
N CYS A 191 19.06 3.11 -1.53
CA CYS A 191 19.50 4.12 -0.55
C CYS A 191 19.65 3.49 0.83
N GLN A 192 18.58 2.84 1.30
CA GLN A 192 18.55 2.23 2.62
C GLN A 192 19.52 1.06 2.75
N LEU A 193 19.66 0.25 1.69
CA LEU A 193 20.61 -0.85 1.68
C LEU A 193 22.07 -0.38 1.73
N TYR A 194 22.43 0.63 0.94
CA TYR A 194 23.79 1.18 0.95
C TYR A 194 24.11 1.89 2.25
N LYS A 195 23.13 2.58 2.83
CA LYS A 195 23.23 3.19 4.17
C LYS A 195 23.49 2.15 5.25
N ALA A 196 22.78 1.02 5.23
CA ALA A 196 22.97 -0.08 6.19
C ALA A 196 24.34 -0.77 6.08
N HIS A 197 25.08 -0.54 4.98
CA HIS A 197 26.41 -1.07 4.73
C HIS A 197 27.50 0.03 4.66
N ASP A 198 27.22 1.22 5.20
CA ASP A 198 28.15 2.37 5.25
C ASP A 198 28.75 2.74 3.89
N ASN A 199 28.02 2.50 2.79
CA ASN A 199 28.45 2.81 1.44
C ASN A 199 27.88 4.16 0.98
N HIS A 200 28.34 5.23 1.61
CA HIS A 200 27.82 6.59 1.42
C HIS A 200 27.86 7.07 -0.03
N LYS A 201 28.87 6.69 -0.80
CA LYS A 201 28.95 7.07 -2.22
C LYS A 201 27.75 6.50 -3.01
N LYS A 202 27.48 5.21 -2.86
CA LYS A 202 26.37 4.57 -3.58
C LYS A 202 25.00 4.94 -3.01
N GLU A 203 24.92 5.21 -1.71
CA GLU A 203 23.74 5.81 -1.08
C GLU A 203 23.36 7.14 -1.75
N ILE A 204 24.32 8.06 -1.88
CA ILE A 204 24.12 9.35 -2.55
C ILE A 204 23.72 9.16 -4.02
N GLU A 205 24.37 8.25 -4.75
CA GLU A 205 24.02 7.95 -6.14
C GLU A 205 22.57 7.45 -6.29
N ALA A 206 22.12 6.58 -5.38
CA ALA A 206 20.74 6.10 -5.36
C ALA A 206 19.76 7.22 -5.00
N TYR A 207 20.11 8.06 -4.03
CA TYR A 207 19.28 9.19 -3.61
C TYR A 207 19.06 10.18 -4.76
N LEU A 208 20.13 10.57 -5.47
CA LEU A 208 20.04 11.47 -6.61
C LEU A 208 19.19 10.88 -7.74
N LYS A 209 19.29 9.57 -8.00
CA LYS A 209 18.43 8.91 -8.99
C LYS A 209 16.96 8.92 -8.57
N ALA A 210 16.67 8.68 -7.30
CA ALA A 210 15.32 8.75 -6.77
C ALA A 210 14.74 10.17 -6.88
N TYR A 211 15.54 11.19 -6.55
CA TYR A 211 15.18 12.59 -6.72
C TYR A 211 14.83 12.92 -8.18
N ASN A 212 15.65 12.48 -9.13
CA ASN A 212 15.38 12.69 -10.56
C ASN A 212 14.07 12.04 -11.03
N TYR A 213 13.65 10.92 -10.44
CA TYR A 213 12.34 10.35 -10.74
C TYR A 213 11.19 11.20 -10.19
N ALA A 214 11.33 11.76 -8.98
CA ALA A 214 10.35 12.69 -8.42
C ALA A 214 10.22 13.97 -9.26
N GLU A 215 11.35 14.52 -9.71
CA GLU A 215 11.40 15.69 -10.59
C GLU A 215 10.79 15.41 -11.97
N LEU A 216 11.02 14.21 -12.52
CA LEU A 216 10.41 13.79 -13.77
C LEU A 216 8.88 13.73 -13.65
N VAL A 217 8.35 13.17 -12.55
CA VAL A 217 6.90 13.10 -12.30
C VAL A 217 6.30 14.51 -12.19
N GLU A 218 6.99 15.42 -11.50
CA GLU A 218 6.59 16.83 -11.43
C GLU A 218 6.56 17.50 -12.81
N SER A 219 7.60 17.26 -13.61
CA SER A 219 7.74 17.81 -14.97
C SER A 219 6.67 17.27 -15.93
N LEU A 220 6.15 16.07 -15.68
CA LEU A 220 5.03 15.48 -16.42
C LEU A 220 3.66 16.03 -15.98
N GLY A 221 3.62 16.92 -14.99
CA GLY A 221 2.41 17.60 -14.52
C GLY A 221 1.73 16.95 -13.31
N ASP A 222 2.25 15.83 -12.79
CA ASP A 222 1.71 15.17 -11.61
C ASP A 222 2.39 15.71 -10.33
N THR A 223 2.07 16.96 -10.02
CA THR A 223 2.65 17.68 -8.86
C THR A 223 2.27 17.04 -7.51
N GLN A 224 1.18 16.27 -7.47
CA GLN A 224 0.75 15.64 -6.23
C GLN A 224 1.57 14.37 -5.95
N GLN A 225 1.77 13.52 -6.95
CA GLN A 225 2.61 12.34 -6.80
C GLN A 225 4.08 12.74 -6.54
N SER A 226 4.59 13.78 -7.20
CA SER A 226 5.96 14.25 -6.95
C SER A 226 6.15 14.72 -5.50
N LYS A 227 5.19 15.45 -4.92
CA LYS A 227 5.22 15.84 -3.51
C LYS A 227 5.28 14.64 -2.57
N ILE A 228 4.56 13.55 -2.88
CA ILE A 228 4.63 12.30 -2.11
C ILE A 228 6.03 11.69 -2.22
N MET A 229 6.60 11.60 -3.43
CA MET A 229 7.94 11.07 -3.64
C MET A 229 9.02 11.88 -2.91
N TYR A 230 8.96 13.21 -2.96
CA TYR A 230 9.89 14.06 -2.21
C TYR A 230 9.74 13.90 -0.70
N HIS A 231 8.50 13.78 -0.22
CA HIS A 231 8.25 13.50 1.19
C HIS A 231 8.90 12.17 1.62
N ASP A 232 8.73 11.10 0.83
CA ASP A 232 9.31 9.80 1.14
C ASP A 232 10.85 9.82 1.12
N LEU A 233 11.45 10.63 0.23
CA LEU A 233 12.90 10.86 0.21
C LEU A 233 13.42 11.52 1.47
N GLU A 234 12.72 12.54 1.97
CA GLU A 234 13.12 13.21 3.22
C GLU A 234 13.00 12.25 4.42
N GLN A 235 11.97 11.40 4.47
CA GLN A 235 11.87 10.37 5.51
C GLN A 235 13.07 9.41 5.49
N VAL A 236 13.49 8.95 4.30
CA VAL A 236 14.68 8.10 4.11
C VAL A 236 15.97 8.78 4.60
N LYS A 237 16.10 10.08 4.34
CA LYS A 237 17.26 10.89 4.76
C LYS A 237 17.33 11.06 6.27
N GLU A 238 16.20 11.35 6.93
CA GLU A 238 16.12 11.65 8.36
C GLU A 238 16.19 10.42 9.28
N ASN A 239 16.31 9.19 8.75
CA ASN A 239 16.12 7.94 9.51
C ASN A 239 14.76 7.89 10.24
N LYS A 240 13.81 8.70 9.81
CA LYS A 240 12.45 8.64 10.31
C LYS A 240 11.73 7.58 9.49
N ASP A 241 11.12 6.67 10.23
CA ASP A 241 10.02 5.83 9.82
C ASP A 241 9.18 6.50 8.70
N ILE A 242 9.33 6.02 7.45
CA ILE A 242 8.46 6.41 6.33
C ILE A 242 7.04 6.10 6.78
N ILE A 243 6.28 7.14 7.13
CA ILE A 243 4.98 7.10 7.84
C ILE A 243 4.33 5.71 7.74
N SER A 244 4.43 4.93 8.81
CA SER A 244 3.68 3.68 8.90
C SER A 244 2.20 3.99 8.96
N PRO A 245 1.40 3.47 8.02
CA PRO A 245 0.01 3.29 8.29
C PRO A 245 -0.13 2.07 9.23
N GLY A 246 -0.02 2.32 10.53
CA GLY A 246 -0.20 1.30 11.56
C GLY A 246 -0.35 1.92 12.95
N ASP A 247 -1.15 1.29 13.79
CA ASP A 247 -1.35 1.65 15.19
C ASP A 247 -0.03 1.46 15.99
N PRO A 248 0.49 2.49 16.69
CA PRO A 248 1.72 2.37 17.48
C PRO A 248 1.62 1.40 18.67
N SER A 249 0.42 0.93 19.02
CA SER A 249 0.22 -0.11 20.04
C SER A 249 0.55 -1.53 19.53
N LEU A 250 0.66 -1.72 18.21
CA LEU A 250 1.07 -2.98 17.60
C LEU A 250 2.60 -3.04 17.54
N LYS A 251 3.20 -3.87 18.40
CA LYS A 251 4.64 -4.14 18.37
C LYS A 251 4.99 -4.82 17.05
N PHE A 252 5.69 -4.11 16.17
CA PHE A 252 6.33 -4.72 15.00
C PHE A 252 7.52 -5.54 15.49
N ASP A 253 7.59 -6.82 15.10
CA ASP A 253 8.74 -7.66 15.42
C ASP A 253 10.01 -7.02 14.85
N LYS A 254 11.05 -6.93 15.67
CA LYS A 254 12.37 -6.49 15.21
C LYS A 254 12.86 -7.46 14.12
N PRO A 255 13.51 -6.97 13.05
CA PRO A 255 14.06 -7.84 12.01
C PRO A 255 15.02 -8.85 12.62
N THR A 256 14.68 -10.13 12.53
CA THR A 256 15.58 -11.23 12.85
C THR A 256 16.37 -11.58 11.60
N GLN A 257 17.66 -11.22 11.61
CA GLN A 257 18.76 -11.68 10.73
C GLN A 257 18.48 -11.73 9.20
N GLN A 258 19.08 -10.81 8.43
CA GLN A 258 19.09 -10.95 6.95
C GLN A 258 20.32 -10.37 6.21
N ASP A 259 21.50 -10.33 6.84
CA ASP A 259 22.74 -9.80 6.21
C ASP A 259 23.38 -10.75 5.17
N SER A 260 23.07 -12.04 5.21
CA SER A 260 23.70 -13.05 4.34
C SER A 260 22.99 -13.23 2.99
N GLU A 261 21.67 -13.03 2.90
CA GLU A 261 20.91 -13.18 1.66
C GLU A 261 21.01 -11.96 0.72
N VAL A 262 21.23 -10.75 1.27
CA VAL A 262 21.29 -9.51 0.48
C VAL A 262 22.57 -9.41 -0.36
N LYS A 263 23.72 -9.86 0.18
CA LYS A 263 24.99 -9.93 -0.58
C LYS A 263 24.89 -10.88 -1.78
N LEU A 264 24.21 -12.02 -1.61
CA LEU A 264 23.93 -12.96 -2.69
C LEU A 264 22.97 -12.36 -3.72
N TYR A 265 21.98 -11.58 -3.29
CA TYR A 265 21.05 -10.91 -4.19
C TYR A 265 21.72 -9.81 -5.03
N LEU A 266 22.50 -8.92 -4.42
CA LEU A 266 23.25 -7.86 -5.11
C LEU A 266 24.21 -8.42 -6.17
N ASN A 267 24.82 -9.58 -5.91
CA ASN A 267 25.71 -10.26 -6.85
C ASN A 267 24.96 -11.07 -7.94
N SER A 268 23.65 -11.28 -7.78
CA SER A 268 22.80 -12.03 -8.73
C SER A 268 22.00 -11.13 -9.68
N LEU A 269 21.98 -9.81 -9.43
CA LEU A 269 21.35 -8.86 -10.33
C LEU A 269 22.19 -8.76 -11.61
N PRO A 270 21.63 -9.04 -12.80
CA PRO A 270 22.37 -8.85 -14.04
C PRO A 270 22.77 -7.38 -14.16
N PRO A 271 23.99 -7.06 -14.63
CA PRO A 271 24.35 -5.69 -14.93
C PRO A 271 23.33 -5.17 -15.96
N ARG A 272 22.53 -4.16 -15.59
CA ARG A 272 21.68 -3.45 -16.54
C ARG A 272 22.62 -2.82 -17.56
N LYS A 273 22.77 -3.47 -18.72
CA LYS A 273 23.37 -2.85 -19.90
C LYS A 273 22.38 -1.79 -20.36
N ILE A 274 22.70 -0.54 -20.06
CA ILE A 274 22.10 0.61 -20.74
C ILE A 274 22.56 0.48 -22.19
N LYS A 275 21.62 0.25 -23.11
CA LYS A 275 21.86 0.42 -24.55
C LYS A 275 21.46 1.83 -24.93
#